data_AF-A0AAN4WJ45-F1
#
_entry.id   AF-A0AAN4WJ45-F1
#
_cell.length_a   1.000
_cell.length_b   1.000
_cell.length_c   1.000
_cell.angle_alpha   90.00
_cell.angle_beta   90.00
_cell.angle_gamma   90.00
#
_symmetry.space_group_name_H-M   'P 1'
#
loop_
_entity.id
_entity.type
_entity.pdbx_description
1 polymer ?
#
loop_
_entity_poly.entity_id
_entity_poly.type
_entity_poly.pdbx_seq_one_letter_code
_entity_poly.pdbx_strand_id
1 'polypeptide(L)'
;MEELFLASQETYAQAQQRAQEENKAFARTEFFRMDKLGVYRLRVLPIAPTTDGVLARPGYEFPVHQLLLELEKPSTGGKASYLYVTVPRATDAGYPLDLIDIYRKAAVTEAKAQGDDKLAEKIGGGSFGGGLKYSYGHALYVLDLDERAKGLQLLTLSHSQFKDLDERKFKLWQKKLAKNPNHPCPVCSVHDAYPVEIEKKKNGGKTEYLVSIDNESDTDVLSKEELSALLSAPRIPDIIYRYSRYQAEATVEYLKQCDARYGMAIMETDEMKEAIETIMAALPKEDTSSFSFDKRTKDNKDNPAAGAATLDDLFERFDSLQEQGLGDRTEQGQELRGLIRAYIEQEGLQIRVTRSTSNKDLLDMIEEAMQGPVPSEEEEAPEPPAEEEPRRRRR
;
A
#
# COMPACT_ATOMS: atom_id res chain seq x y z
N MET A 1 -28.73 -45.06 0.18
CA MET A 1 -28.53 -43.88 1.07
C MET A 1 -27.07 -43.79 1.45
N GLU A 2 -26.43 -44.86 1.94
CA GLU A 2 -25.00 -44.94 2.25
C GLU A 2 -24.07 -44.69 1.03
N GLU A 3 -24.43 -45.18 -0.16
CA GLU A 3 -23.68 -44.91 -1.40
C GLU A 3 -23.64 -43.42 -1.80
N LEU A 4 -24.66 -42.64 -1.43
CA LEU A 4 -24.67 -41.18 -1.67
C LEU A 4 -23.65 -40.47 -0.78
N PHE A 5 -23.42 -40.96 0.45
CA PHE A 5 -22.40 -40.43 1.35
C PHE A 5 -21.00 -40.86 0.93
N LEU A 6 -20.82 -42.09 0.43
CA LEU A 6 -19.53 -42.58 -0.08
C LEU A 6 -19.11 -41.84 -1.35
N ALA A 7 -20.06 -41.50 -2.24
CA ALA A 7 -19.79 -40.71 -3.44
C ALA A 7 -19.55 -39.22 -3.15
N SER A 8 -19.96 -38.71 -1.98
CA SER A 8 -19.69 -37.34 -1.53
C SER A 8 -18.44 -37.21 -0.67
N GLN A 9 -17.70 -38.30 -0.43
CA GLN A 9 -16.47 -38.24 0.34
C GLN A 9 -15.37 -37.58 -0.48
N GLU A 10 -14.74 -36.57 0.15
CA GLU A 10 -13.59 -35.88 -0.39
C GLU A 10 -12.45 -36.89 -0.65
N THR A 11 -11.99 -36.95 -1.89
CA THR A 11 -10.84 -37.77 -2.25
C THR A 11 -9.54 -37.16 -1.73
N TYR A 12 -8.50 -37.96 -1.54
CA TYR A 12 -7.19 -37.46 -1.12
C TYR A 12 -6.64 -36.37 -2.07
N ALA A 13 -6.89 -36.49 -3.37
CA ALA A 13 -6.51 -35.47 -4.35
C ALA A 13 -7.30 -34.17 -4.18
N GLN A 14 -8.61 -34.25 -3.92
CA GLN A 14 -9.44 -33.08 -3.61
C GLN A 14 -9.05 -32.44 -2.27
N ALA A 15 -8.71 -33.23 -1.25
CA ALA A 15 -8.20 -32.74 0.02
C ALA A 15 -6.83 -32.06 -0.14
N GLN A 16 -5.92 -32.61 -0.96
CA GLN A 16 -4.67 -31.95 -1.30
C GLN A 16 -4.89 -30.66 -2.09
N GLN A 17 -5.82 -30.65 -3.04
CA GLN A 17 -6.13 -29.48 -3.84
C GLN A 17 -6.80 -28.39 -3.00
N ARG A 18 -7.76 -28.73 -2.13
CA ARG A 18 -8.34 -27.83 -1.13
C ARG A 18 -7.28 -27.30 -0.19
N ALA A 19 -6.39 -28.15 0.34
CA ALA A 19 -5.29 -27.70 1.19
C ALA A 19 -4.29 -26.80 0.45
N GLN A 20 -4.07 -27.02 -0.85
CA GLN A 20 -3.24 -26.13 -1.70
C GLN A 20 -3.96 -24.82 -2.03
N GLU A 21 -5.26 -24.83 -2.26
CA GLU A 21 -6.10 -23.64 -2.50
C GLU A 21 -6.27 -22.81 -1.21
N GLU A 22 -6.48 -23.46 -0.07
CA GLU A 22 -6.47 -22.83 1.25
C GLU A 22 -5.08 -22.22 1.54
N ASN A 23 -3.99 -22.94 1.28
CA ASN A 23 -2.63 -22.37 1.40
C ASN A 23 -2.33 -21.27 0.37
N LYS A 24 -2.99 -21.25 -0.80
CA LYS A 24 -2.93 -20.13 -1.77
C LYS A 24 -3.71 -18.90 -1.28
N ALA A 25 -4.82 -19.07 -0.57
CA ALA A 25 -5.47 -17.96 0.13
C ALA A 25 -4.57 -17.35 1.22
N PHE A 26 -3.60 -18.14 1.73
CA PHE A 26 -2.51 -17.68 2.61
C PHE A 26 -1.22 -17.30 1.86
N ALA A 27 -1.14 -17.42 0.52
CA ALA A 27 0.03 -17.03 -0.24
C ALA A 27 0.18 -15.51 -0.17
N ARG A 28 1.18 -15.08 0.62
CA ARG A 28 1.53 -13.69 0.87
C ARG A 28 1.73 -12.97 -0.46
N THR A 29 0.87 -12.00 -0.74
CA THR A 29 1.11 -11.04 -1.82
C THR A 29 2.21 -10.09 -1.36
N GLU A 30 3.32 -10.07 -2.08
CA GLU A 30 4.37 -9.10 -1.86
C GLU A 30 3.94 -7.75 -2.44
N PHE A 31 4.12 -6.67 -1.67
CA PHE A 31 3.79 -5.32 -2.13
C PHE A 31 5.06 -4.63 -2.63
N PHE A 32 4.98 -4.01 -3.80
CA PHE A 32 6.06 -3.20 -4.32
C PHE A 32 6.13 -1.87 -3.57
N ARG A 33 7.31 -1.48 -3.12
CA ARG A 33 7.55 -0.21 -2.41
C ARG A 33 8.63 0.59 -3.09
N MET A 34 8.37 1.89 -3.23
CA MET A 34 9.34 2.86 -3.75
C MET A 34 10.10 3.49 -2.59
N ASP A 35 10.88 2.69 -1.86
CA ASP A 35 11.48 3.14 -0.59
C ASP A 35 12.61 4.17 -0.78
N LYS A 36 13.36 4.10 -1.88
CA LYS A 36 14.50 4.97 -2.21
C LYS A 36 14.15 6.06 -3.23
N LEU A 37 14.89 7.16 -3.23
CA LEU A 37 14.85 8.11 -4.35
C LEU A 37 15.48 7.47 -5.59
N GLY A 38 14.99 7.83 -6.76
CA GLY A 38 15.49 7.31 -8.03
C GLY A 38 14.38 6.89 -8.98
N VAL A 39 14.77 6.27 -10.07
CA VAL A 39 13.86 5.78 -11.12
C VAL A 39 13.65 4.29 -10.93
N TYR A 40 12.39 3.90 -10.73
CA TYR A 40 11.98 2.51 -10.68
C TYR A 40 11.52 2.06 -12.07
N ARG A 41 12.17 1.05 -12.64
CA ARG A 41 11.82 0.49 -13.95
C ARG A 41 10.90 -0.70 -13.75
N LEU A 42 9.63 -0.55 -14.10
CA LEU A 42 8.57 -1.50 -13.79
C LEU A 42 7.96 -2.10 -15.04
N ARG A 43 7.72 -3.41 -14.96
CA ARG A 43 6.91 -4.14 -15.93
C ARG A 43 5.48 -4.26 -15.41
N VAL A 44 4.57 -3.44 -15.92
CA VAL A 44 3.14 -3.54 -15.59
C VAL A 44 2.55 -4.82 -16.21
N LEU A 45 1.84 -5.61 -15.41
CA LEU A 45 1.29 -6.89 -15.82
C LEU A 45 -0.20 -6.77 -16.20
N PRO A 46 -0.69 -7.53 -17.19
CA PRO A 46 -2.10 -7.59 -17.50
C PRO A 46 -2.89 -8.28 -16.38
N ILE A 47 -4.20 -8.03 -16.32
CA ILE A 47 -5.08 -8.83 -15.47
C ILE A 47 -5.10 -10.28 -16.01
N ALA A 48 -4.72 -11.24 -15.17
CA ALA A 48 -4.83 -12.65 -15.53
C ALA A 48 -6.30 -13.06 -15.76
N PRO A 49 -6.58 -13.88 -16.78
CA PRO A 49 -7.92 -14.46 -16.96
C PRO A 49 -8.29 -15.38 -15.80
N THR A 50 -9.59 -15.57 -15.57
CA THR A 50 -10.07 -16.62 -14.65
C THR A 50 -9.81 -18.00 -15.26
N THR A 51 -9.91 -19.06 -14.45
CA THR A 51 -9.75 -20.45 -14.89
C THR A 51 -10.69 -20.84 -16.04
N ASP A 52 -11.84 -20.17 -16.14
CA ASP A 52 -12.82 -20.36 -17.23
C ASP A 52 -12.51 -19.50 -18.48
N GLY A 53 -11.38 -18.79 -18.49
CA GLY A 53 -10.95 -17.91 -19.57
C GLY A 53 -11.65 -16.56 -19.60
N VAL A 54 -12.50 -16.24 -18.61
CA VAL A 54 -13.24 -14.97 -18.54
C VAL A 54 -12.41 -13.92 -17.80
N LEU A 55 -12.27 -12.73 -18.39
CA LEU A 55 -11.68 -11.60 -17.69
C LEU A 55 -12.75 -10.95 -16.80
N ALA A 56 -12.47 -10.79 -15.51
CA ALA A 56 -13.32 -9.99 -14.62
C ALA A 56 -13.42 -8.53 -15.11
N ARG A 57 -12.34 -8.01 -15.71
CA ARG A 57 -12.25 -6.70 -16.36
C ARG A 57 -11.08 -6.68 -17.35
N PRO A 58 -11.22 -6.06 -18.54
CA PRO A 58 -10.06 -5.81 -19.39
C PRO A 58 -9.17 -4.71 -18.80
N GLY A 59 -7.86 -4.93 -18.76
CA GLY A 59 -6.90 -3.93 -18.28
C GLY A 59 -5.75 -4.55 -17.49
N TYR A 60 -5.18 -3.75 -16.59
CA TYR A 60 -4.04 -4.10 -15.73
C TYR A 60 -4.20 -3.64 -14.28
N GLU A 61 -5.36 -3.08 -13.92
CA GLU A 61 -5.56 -2.40 -12.64
C GLU A 61 -6.95 -2.64 -12.05
N PHE A 62 -7.06 -2.54 -10.73
CA PHE A 62 -8.31 -2.41 -10.02
C PHE A 62 -8.34 -1.13 -9.16
N PRO A 63 -9.45 -0.39 -9.17
CA PRO A 63 -9.64 0.73 -8.26
C PRO A 63 -9.62 0.23 -6.81
N VAL A 64 -9.17 1.08 -5.89
CA VAL A 64 -9.18 0.77 -4.46
C VAL A 64 -9.61 1.99 -3.65
N HIS A 65 -10.54 1.77 -2.73
CA HIS A 65 -10.91 2.75 -1.70
C HIS A 65 -10.46 2.23 -0.35
N GLN A 66 -9.48 2.88 0.25
CA GLN A 66 -8.89 2.46 1.53
C GLN A 66 -8.80 3.62 2.52
N LEU A 67 -8.79 3.30 3.80
CA LEU A 67 -8.59 4.24 4.88
C LEU A 67 -7.60 3.63 5.88
N LEU A 68 -6.58 4.41 6.26
CA LEU A 68 -5.68 4.04 7.34
C LEU A 68 -6.30 4.49 8.66
N LEU A 69 -6.67 3.53 9.50
CA LEU A 69 -7.19 3.77 10.84
C LEU A 69 -6.03 3.96 11.81
N GLU A 70 -5.93 5.14 12.41
CA GLU A 70 -5.00 5.45 13.49
C GLU A 70 -5.70 5.26 14.84
N LEU A 71 -5.52 4.08 15.44
CA LEU A 71 -6.14 3.67 16.70
C LEU A 71 -5.19 3.96 17.87
N GLU A 72 -5.58 4.85 18.76
CA GLU A 72 -4.85 5.09 20.00
C GLU A 72 -5.02 3.91 20.95
N LYS A 73 -3.91 3.39 21.47
CA LYS A 73 -3.94 2.30 22.45
C LYS A 73 -4.32 2.85 23.83
N PRO A 74 -5.13 2.13 24.61
CA PRO A 74 -5.42 2.49 26.00
C PRO A 74 -4.13 2.64 26.82
N SER A 75 -3.93 3.82 27.43
CA SER A 75 -2.73 4.16 28.22
C SER A 75 -3.15 4.63 29.62
N THR A 76 -2.57 4.04 30.67
CA THR A 76 -2.73 4.46 32.07
C THR A 76 -1.58 5.37 32.52
N GLY A 77 -1.30 6.44 31.77
CA GLY A 77 -0.39 7.53 32.18
C GLY A 77 0.98 7.56 31.49
N GLY A 78 1.11 6.99 30.29
CA GLY A 78 2.30 7.09 29.43
C GLY A 78 2.06 7.86 28.13
N LYS A 79 3.12 8.06 27.33
CA LYS A 79 3.05 8.65 25.98
C LYS A 79 2.05 7.87 25.12
N ALA A 80 1.16 8.57 24.40
CA ALA A 80 0.23 7.98 23.46
C ALA A 80 0.95 7.06 22.47
N SER A 81 0.37 5.87 22.26
CA SER A 81 0.88 4.87 21.33
C SER A 81 -0.25 4.44 20.43
N TYR A 82 0.05 4.15 19.18
CA TYR A 82 -0.96 3.92 18.16
C TYR A 82 -0.79 2.54 17.52
N LEU A 83 -1.89 2.03 16.99
CA LEU A 83 -1.98 0.87 16.13
C LEU A 83 -2.58 1.33 14.81
N TYR A 84 -2.00 0.87 13.70
CA TYR A 84 -2.45 1.25 12.36
C TYR A 84 -3.10 0.06 11.68
N VAL A 85 -4.28 0.29 11.12
CA VAL A 85 -5.05 -0.74 10.39
C VAL A 85 -5.57 -0.14 9.10
N THR A 86 -5.17 -0.66 7.95
CA THR A 86 -5.78 -0.28 6.68
C THR A 86 -7.07 -1.07 6.47
N VAL A 87 -8.14 -0.36 6.13
CA VAL A 87 -9.43 -0.97 5.81
C VAL A 87 -9.90 -0.54 4.43
N PRO A 88 -10.37 -1.46 3.56
CA PRO A 88 -11.08 -1.07 2.36
C PRO A 88 -12.49 -0.59 2.70
N ARG A 89 -13.14 0.10 1.75
CA ARG A 89 -14.58 0.35 1.85
C ARG A 89 -15.34 -0.98 1.86
N ALA A 90 -16.15 -1.20 2.88
CA ALA A 90 -16.84 -2.48 3.09
C ALA A 90 -17.79 -2.84 1.93
N THR A 91 -18.44 -1.86 1.31
CA THR A 91 -19.30 -2.11 0.14
C THR A 91 -18.52 -2.57 -1.09
N ASP A 92 -17.26 -2.13 -1.25
CA ASP A 92 -16.40 -2.60 -2.35
C ASP A 92 -15.99 -4.07 -2.12
N ALA A 93 -15.96 -4.49 -0.86
CA ALA A 93 -15.77 -5.87 -0.42
C ALA A 93 -17.05 -6.73 -0.48
N GLY A 94 -18.17 -6.19 -1.00
CA GLY A 94 -19.42 -6.92 -1.17
C GLY A 94 -20.33 -6.96 0.07
N TYR A 95 -20.01 -6.19 1.12
CA TYR A 95 -20.86 -6.08 2.31
C TYR A 95 -22.02 -5.10 2.09
N PRO A 96 -23.15 -5.25 2.82
CA PRO A 96 -24.37 -4.49 2.56
C PRO A 96 -24.28 -2.99 2.88
N LEU A 97 -23.35 -2.58 3.75
CA LEU A 97 -23.17 -1.19 4.16
C LEU A 97 -21.72 -0.90 4.56
N ASP A 98 -21.41 0.36 4.86
CA ASP A 98 -20.08 0.79 5.30
C ASP A 98 -20.17 1.66 6.56
N LEU A 99 -19.56 1.19 7.65
CA LEU A 99 -19.66 1.84 8.96
C LEU A 99 -19.04 3.25 8.97
N ILE A 100 -17.92 3.44 8.25
CA ILE A 100 -17.22 4.73 8.17
C ILE A 100 -18.05 5.74 7.38
N ASP A 101 -18.65 5.34 6.26
CA ASP A 101 -19.51 6.22 5.46
C ASP A 101 -20.78 6.62 6.22
N ILE A 102 -21.41 5.70 6.98
CA ILE A 102 -22.57 6.00 7.83
C ILE A 102 -22.17 7.01 8.91
N TYR A 103 -21.13 6.68 9.69
CA TYR A 103 -20.64 7.54 10.76
C TYR A 103 -20.24 8.93 10.22
N ARG A 104 -19.49 8.99 9.12
CA ARG A 104 -19.04 10.27 8.52
C ARG A 104 -20.23 11.16 8.17
N LYS A 105 -21.28 10.61 7.55
CA LYS A 105 -22.46 11.39 7.16
C LYS A 105 -23.20 11.94 8.38
N ALA A 106 -23.38 11.12 9.42
CA ALA A 106 -23.98 11.55 10.68
C ALA A 106 -23.12 12.64 11.34
N ALA A 107 -21.81 12.45 11.40
CA ALA A 107 -20.86 13.36 12.05
C ALA A 107 -20.76 14.72 11.36
N VAL A 108 -20.74 14.74 10.03
CA VAL A 108 -20.81 16.00 9.26
C VAL A 108 -22.13 16.73 9.50
N THR A 109 -23.24 15.99 9.63
CA THR A 109 -24.56 16.58 9.85
C THR A 109 -24.66 17.18 11.25
N GLU A 110 -24.18 16.45 12.26
CA GLU A 110 -24.13 16.90 13.66
C GLU A 110 -23.22 18.12 13.82
N ALA A 111 -22.01 18.09 13.27
CA ALA A 111 -21.09 19.24 13.29
C ALA A 111 -21.73 20.50 12.69
N LYS A 112 -22.43 20.37 11.56
CA LYS A 112 -23.17 21.48 10.95
C LYS A 112 -24.32 21.97 11.82
N ALA A 113 -25.06 21.07 12.47
CA ALA A 113 -26.14 21.43 13.38
C ALA A 113 -25.62 22.20 14.61
N GLN A 114 -24.40 21.91 15.05
CA GLN A 114 -23.69 22.63 16.11
C GLN A 114 -23.06 23.96 15.63
N GLY A 115 -23.09 24.26 14.33
CA GLY A 115 -22.47 25.44 13.73
C GLY A 115 -20.95 25.34 13.60
N ASP A 116 -20.37 24.15 13.70
CA ASP A 116 -18.93 23.91 13.54
C ASP A 116 -18.61 23.45 12.10
N ASP A 117 -18.66 24.40 11.17
CA ASP A 117 -18.36 24.14 9.75
C ASP A 117 -16.92 23.64 9.54
N LYS A 118 -15.96 24.05 10.39
CA LYS A 118 -14.56 23.61 10.31
C LYS A 118 -14.43 22.13 10.65
N LEU A 119 -15.11 21.69 11.70
CA LEU A 119 -15.14 20.27 12.07
C LEU A 119 -15.86 19.45 11.00
N ALA A 120 -16.97 19.95 10.46
CA ALA A 120 -17.69 19.30 9.37
C ALA A 120 -16.80 19.12 8.12
N GLU A 121 -16.04 20.15 7.72
CA GLU A 121 -15.06 20.07 6.63
C GLU A 121 -13.94 19.09 6.94
N LYS A 122 -13.40 19.09 8.16
CA LYS A 122 -12.36 18.15 8.58
C LYS A 122 -12.84 16.70 8.48
N ILE A 123 -14.01 16.39 9.03
CA ILE A 123 -14.60 15.03 9.00
C ILE A 123 -14.93 14.62 7.57
N GLY A 124 -15.49 15.54 6.77
CA GLY A 124 -15.84 15.31 5.36
C GLY A 124 -14.64 15.26 4.40
N GLY A 125 -13.48 15.72 4.83
CA GLY A 125 -12.23 15.76 4.08
C GLY A 125 -11.54 14.41 3.92
N GLY A 126 -10.40 14.41 3.20
CA GLY A 126 -9.59 13.21 2.95
C GLY A 126 -8.86 12.67 4.18
N SER A 127 -8.48 11.39 4.14
CA SER A 127 -7.71 10.70 5.20
C SER A 127 -6.48 11.48 5.68
N PHE A 128 -5.74 12.09 4.74
CA PHE A 128 -4.49 12.82 5.00
C PHE A 128 -4.68 14.15 5.77
N GLY A 129 -5.91 14.67 5.83
CA GLY A 129 -6.31 15.82 6.66
C GLY A 129 -6.93 15.41 8.00
N GLY A 130 -6.88 14.13 8.36
CA GLY A 130 -7.57 13.58 9.54
C GLY A 130 -9.08 13.42 9.35
N GLY A 131 -9.54 13.34 8.10
CA GLY A 131 -10.95 13.10 7.74
C GLY A 131 -11.30 11.63 7.58
N LEU A 132 -12.59 11.35 7.35
CA LEU A 132 -13.13 10.00 7.22
C LEU A 132 -13.48 9.61 5.78
N LYS A 133 -12.96 10.34 4.79
CA LYS A 133 -13.12 9.99 3.39
C LYS A 133 -12.01 9.05 2.95
N TYR A 134 -12.39 7.86 2.47
CA TYR A 134 -11.49 6.90 1.84
C TYR A 134 -10.58 7.56 0.79
N SER A 135 -9.28 7.23 0.84
CA SER A 135 -8.35 7.51 -0.25
C SER A 135 -8.70 6.65 -1.45
N TYR A 136 -8.58 7.22 -2.64
CA TYR A 136 -8.83 6.54 -3.91
C TYR A 136 -7.51 6.31 -4.64
N GLY A 137 -7.27 5.05 -5.01
CA GLY A 137 -6.06 4.62 -5.71
C GLY A 137 -6.35 3.48 -6.67
N HIS A 138 -5.28 2.91 -7.22
CA HIS A 138 -5.33 1.83 -8.20
C HIS A 138 -4.25 0.79 -7.88
N ALA A 139 -4.64 -0.47 -7.80
CA ALA A 139 -3.74 -1.58 -7.55
C ALA A 139 -3.47 -2.36 -8.85
N LEU A 140 -2.20 -2.67 -9.12
CA LEU A 140 -1.76 -3.42 -10.28
C LEU A 140 -0.59 -4.34 -9.93
N TYR A 141 -0.47 -5.46 -10.64
CA TYR A 141 0.72 -6.29 -10.53
C TYR A 141 1.86 -5.73 -11.39
N VAL A 142 3.07 -5.79 -10.84
CA VAL A 142 4.31 -5.37 -11.50
C VAL A 142 5.42 -6.41 -11.31
N LEU A 143 6.41 -6.38 -12.19
CA LEU A 143 7.75 -6.89 -11.92
C LEU A 143 8.70 -5.69 -11.84
N ASP A 144 9.59 -5.70 -10.86
CA ASP A 144 10.77 -4.84 -10.89
C ASP A 144 11.73 -5.34 -11.97
N LEU A 145 12.06 -4.51 -12.95
CA LEU A 145 13.00 -4.89 -14.02
C LEU A 145 14.45 -4.94 -13.54
N ASP A 146 14.79 -4.15 -12.52
CA ASP A 146 16.12 -4.13 -11.92
C ASP A 146 16.29 -5.29 -10.91
N GLU A 147 15.18 -5.76 -10.31
CA GLU A 147 15.16 -6.87 -9.35
C GLU A 147 14.17 -7.99 -9.74
N ARG A 148 14.15 -8.37 -11.02
CA ARG A 148 13.18 -9.33 -11.61
C ARG A 148 13.08 -10.68 -10.89
N ALA A 149 14.14 -11.07 -10.18
CA ALA A 149 14.18 -12.28 -9.35
C ALA A 149 13.24 -12.24 -8.13
N LYS A 150 12.80 -11.07 -7.67
CA LYS A 150 11.79 -10.91 -6.60
C LYS A 150 10.40 -11.40 -7.03
N GLY A 151 10.17 -11.51 -8.34
CA GLY A 151 8.91 -12.00 -8.88
C GLY A 151 7.79 -10.96 -8.82
N LEU A 152 6.55 -11.44 -8.80
CA LEU A 152 5.36 -10.59 -8.89
C LEU A 152 5.13 -9.83 -7.58
N GLN A 153 4.93 -8.53 -7.71
CA GLN A 153 4.62 -7.65 -6.59
C GLN A 153 3.39 -6.79 -6.91
N LEU A 154 2.58 -6.50 -5.90
CA LEU A 154 1.41 -5.64 -6.01
C LEU A 154 1.80 -4.18 -5.73
N LEU A 155 1.63 -3.31 -6.72
CA LEU A 155 1.85 -1.87 -6.59
C LEU A 155 0.50 -1.17 -6.42
N THR A 156 0.40 -0.27 -5.44
CA THR A 156 -0.71 0.66 -5.31
C THR A 156 -0.26 2.05 -5.71
N LEU A 157 -0.96 2.64 -6.68
CA LEU A 157 -0.79 4.02 -7.10
C LEU A 157 -1.91 4.88 -6.52
N SER A 158 -1.60 6.12 -6.12
CA SER A 158 -2.64 7.12 -5.89
C SER A 158 -3.41 7.41 -7.19
N HIS A 159 -4.62 7.95 -7.08
CA HIS A 159 -5.40 8.28 -8.26
C HIS A 159 -4.67 9.25 -9.22
N SER A 160 -3.89 10.20 -8.69
CA SER A 160 -3.12 11.13 -9.52
C SER A 160 -1.97 10.44 -10.26
N GLN A 161 -1.22 9.57 -9.58
CA GLN A 161 -0.14 8.78 -10.19
C GLN A 161 -0.69 7.87 -11.29
N PHE A 162 -1.80 7.16 -11.02
CA PHE A 162 -2.45 6.33 -12.02
C PHE A 162 -2.93 7.13 -13.22
N LYS A 163 -3.53 8.31 -13.00
CA LYS A 163 -4.00 9.17 -14.07
C LYS A 163 -2.87 9.63 -14.99
N ASP A 164 -1.70 9.99 -14.42
CA ASP A 164 -0.52 10.35 -15.24
C ASP A 164 -0.05 9.17 -16.09
N LEU A 165 0.04 7.96 -15.50
CA LEU A 165 0.33 6.73 -16.23
C LEU A 165 -0.66 6.50 -17.38
N ASP A 166 -1.96 6.60 -17.10
CA ASP A 166 -3.03 6.30 -18.04
C ASP A 166 -3.03 7.29 -19.21
N GLU A 167 -2.86 8.58 -18.95
CA GLU A 167 -2.74 9.61 -19.99
C GLU A 167 -1.53 9.40 -20.89
N ARG A 168 -0.37 9.06 -20.32
CA ARG A 168 0.86 8.77 -21.09
C ARG A 168 0.71 7.53 -21.94
N LYS A 169 0.12 6.48 -21.38
CA LYS A 169 -0.23 5.25 -22.11
C LYS A 169 -1.12 5.57 -23.30
N PHE A 170 -2.21 6.33 -23.11
CA PHE A 170 -3.12 6.68 -24.20
C PHE A 170 -2.43 7.47 -25.30
N LYS A 171 -1.63 8.48 -24.94
CA LYS A 171 -0.85 9.28 -25.91
C LYS A 171 0.12 8.42 -26.70
N LEU A 172 0.83 7.50 -26.05
CA LEU A 172 1.75 6.57 -26.72
C LEU A 172 0.97 5.59 -27.62
N TRP A 173 -0.11 5.00 -27.11
CA TRP A 173 -0.87 3.99 -27.83
C TRP A 173 -1.51 4.56 -29.09
N GLN A 174 -2.05 5.78 -29.03
CA GLN A 174 -2.59 6.47 -30.21
C GLN A 174 -1.54 6.63 -31.32
N LYS A 175 -0.30 7.00 -30.96
CA LYS A 175 0.82 7.10 -31.93
C LYS A 175 1.19 5.75 -32.53
N LYS A 176 1.15 4.68 -31.73
CA LYS A 176 1.47 3.32 -32.19
C LYS A 176 0.37 2.75 -33.09
N LEU A 177 -0.90 2.97 -32.74
CA LEU A 177 -2.08 2.55 -33.51
C LEU A 177 -2.15 3.21 -34.90
N ALA A 178 -1.68 4.46 -35.02
CA ALA A 178 -1.58 5.13 -36.31
C ALA A 178 -0.61 4.43 -37.29
N LYS A 179 0.37 3.67 -36.79
CA LYS A 179 1.32 2.89 -37.61
C LYS A 179 0.90 1.43 -37.76
N ASN A 180 0.35 0.84 -36.70
CA ASN A 180 -0.15 -0.52 -36.67
C ASN A 180 -1.51 -0.55 -35.94
N PRO A 181 -2.64 -0.66 -36.67
CA PRO A 181 -3.98 -0.68 -36.07
C PRO A 181 -4.22 -1.79 -35.04
N ASN A 182 -3.40 -2.85 -35.08
CA ASN A 182 -3.46 -3.98 -34.15
C ASN A 182 -2.39 -3.91 -33.06
N HIS A 183 -1.73 -2.77 -32.87
CA HIS A 183 -0.70 -2.63 -31.83
C HIS A 183 -1.33 -2.89 -30.46
N PRO A 184 -0.77 -3.82 -29.66
CA PRO A 184 -1.34 -4.16 -28.37
C PRO A 184 -1.12 -3.03 -27.35
N CYS A 185 -1.70 -3.16 -26.16
CA CYS A 185 -1.54 -2.16 -25.09
C CYS A 185 -0.04 -1.95 -24.78
N PRO A 186 0.48 -0.71 -24.87
CA PRO A 186 1.92 -0.47 -24.82
C PRO A 186 2.54 -0.61 -23.44
N VAL A 187 1.76 -0.80 -22.36
CA VAL A 187 2.30 -0.90 -20.98
C VAL A 187 2.04 -2.25 -20.33
N CYS A 188 0.98 -2.97 -20.73
CA CYS A 188 0.56 -4.19 -20.05
C CYS A 188 0.36 -5.40 -20.97
N SER A 189 0.60 -5.26 -22.27
CA SER A 189 0.52 -6.42 -23.18
C SER A 189 1.50 -7.50 -22.74
N VAL A 190 1.19 -8.77 -22.99
CA VAL A 190 2.10 -9.89 -22.71
C VAL A 190 3.37 -9.80 -23.56
N HIS A 191 3.19 -9.36 -24.80
CA HIS A 191 4.24 -9.13 -25.78
C HIS A 191 4.31 -7.63 -26.10
N ASP A 192 5.50 -7.09 -26.33
CA ASP A 192 5.68 -5.73 -26.85
C ASP A 192 5.22 -4.59 -25.91
N ALA A 193 5.39 -4.76 -24.59
CA ALA A 193 5.12 -3.70 -23.64
C ALA A 193 6.39 -2.94 -23.28
N TYR A 194 6.28 -1.62 -23.17
CA TYR A 194 7.36 -0.75 -22.75
C TYR A 194 7.46 -0.70 -21.23
N PRO A 195 8.69 -0.64 -20.67
CA PRO A 195 8.89 -0.36 -19.26
C PRO A 195 8.18 0.93 -18.83
N VAL A 196 7.51 0.87 -17.69
CA VAL A 196 6.97 2.05 -17.01
C VAL A 196 8.02 2.49 -16.00
N GLU A 197 8.40 3.75 -16.07
CA GLU A 197 9.35 4.34 -15.14
C GLU A 197 8.60 5.20 -14.15
N ILE A 198 8.90 5.05 -12.86
CA ILE A 198 8.40 5.95 -11.83
C ILE A 198 9.62 6.57 -11.15
N GLU A 199 9.86 7.85 -11.40
CA GLU A 199 10.89 8.63 -10.73
C GLU A 199 10.32 9.17 -9.42
N LYS A 200 10.88 8.73 -8.29
CA LYS A 200 10.67 9.33 -6.97
C LYS A 200 11.79 10.32 -6.71
N LYS A 201 11.44 11.60 -6.55
CA LYS A 201 12.41 12.69 -6.30
C LYS A 201 11.93 13.65 -5.22
N LYS A 202 12.86 14.41 -4.64
CA LYS A 202 12.56 15.52 -3.72
C LYS A 202 12.50 16.84 -4.49
N ASN A 203 11.43 17.59 -4.29
CA ASN A 203 11.26 18.94 -4.82
C ASN A 203 10.90 19.91 -3.69
N GLY A 204 11.88 20.70 -3.25
CA GLY A 204 11.67 21.69 -2.18
C GLY A 204 11.24 21.10 -0.83
N GLY A 205 11.60 19.84 -0.55
CA GLY A 205 11.23 19.11 0.67
C GLY A 205 10.03 18.17 0.52
N LYS A 206 9.25 18.30 -0.56
CA LYS A 206 8.12 17.41 -0.87
C LYS A 206 8.58 16.25 -1.76
N THR A 207 8.07 15.05 -1.49
CA THR A 207 8.24 13.90 -2.40
C THR A 207 7.36 14.09 -3.63
N GLU A 208 7.94 13.98 -4.81
CA GLU A 208 7.26 14.06 -6.10
C GLU A 208 7.47 12.76 -6.87
N TYR A 209 6.42 12.31 -7.57
CA TYR A 209 6.45 11.15 -8.43
C TYR A 209 6.22 11.56 -9.88
N LEU A 210 7.16 11.25 -10.75
CA LEU A 210 7.03 11.46 -12.18
C LEU A 210 6.94 10.11 -12.89
N VAL A 211 5.83 9.86 -13.57
CA VAL A 211 5.65 8.61 -14.33
C VAL A 211 6.13 8.83 -15.77
N SER A 212 6.93 7.94 -16.34
CA SER A 212 7.25 7.89 -17.78
C SER A 212 7.01 6.50 -18.35
N ILE A 213 6.97 6.42 -19.67
CA ILE A 213 6.98 5.14 -20.39
C ILE A 213 8.21 5.18 -21.27
N ASP A 214 9.16 4.29 -21.02
CA ASP A 214 10.41 4.19 -21.76
C ASP A 214 10.13 3.56 -23.13
N ASN A 215 9.75 4.40 -24.08
CA ASN A 215 9.46 4.00 -25.45
C ASN A 215 10.69 4.10 -26.38
N GLU A 216 11.86 4.40 -25.82
CA GLU A 216 13.15 4.44 -26.52
C GLU A 216 13.88 3.10 -26.40
N SER A 217 13.75 2.43 -25.25
CA SER A 217 14.22 1.07 -25.05
C SER A 217 13.38 0.03 -25.80
N ASP A 218 13.96 -1.17 -25.89
CA ASP A 218 13.26 -2.36 -26.39
C ASP A 218 12.06 -2.70 -25.51
N THR A 219 11.05 -3.28 -26.14
CA THR A 219 9.87 -3.78 -25.43
C THR A 219 10.18 -5.07 -24.67
N ASP A 220 9.54 -5.25 -23.54
CA ASP A 220 9.62 -6.45 -22.71
C ASP A 220 8.58 -7.52 -23.08
N VAL A 221 8.95 -8.78 -22.86
CA VAL A 221 8.08 -9.95 -23.03
C VAL A 221 8.05 -10.78 -21.76
N LEU A 222 6.84 -11.22 -21.37
CA LEU A 222 6.69 -12.12 -20.23
C LEU A 222 7.09 -13.55 -20.62
N SER A 223 7.92 -14.16 -19.78
CA SER A 223 8.28 -15.58 -19.86
C SER A 223 7.09 -16.50 -19.53
N LYS A 224 7.21 -17.78 -19.87
CA LYS A 224 6.17 -18.77 -19.53
C LYS A 224 6.03 -18.95 -18.03
N GLU A 225 7.16 -18.87 -17.32
CA GLU A 225 7.25 -18.95 -15.87
C GLU A 225 6.51 -17.78 -15.21
N GLU A 226 6.72 -16.55 -15.69
CA GLU A 226 6.01 -15.35 -15.19
C GLU A 226 4.52 -15.38 -15.49
N LEU A 227 4.12 -15.86 -16.67
CA LEU A 227 2.71 -16.03 -17.00
C LEU A 227 2.06 -17.09 -16.10
N SER A 228 2.75 -18.20 -15.84
CA SER A 228 2.29 -19.22 -14.89
C SER A 228 2.18 -18.66 -13.47
N ALA A 229 3.15 -17.84 -13.04
CA ALA A 229 3.12 -17.18 -11.75
C ALA A 229 1.94 -16.21 -11.64
N LEU A 230 1.71 -15.37 -12.66
CA LEU A 230 0.59 -14.43 -12.74
C LEU A 230 -0.78 -15.14 -12.74
N LEU A 231 -0.90 -16.29 -13.43
CA LEU A 231 -2.12 -17.11 -13.39
C LEU A 231 -2.37 -17.74 -12.01
N SER A 232 -1.30 -18.05 -11.27
CA SER A 232 -1.36 -18.64 -9.94
C SER A 232 -1.47 -17.60 -8.80
N ALA A 233 -1.20 -16.33 -9.10
CA ALA A 233 -1.22 -15.24 -8.12
C ALA A 233 -2.65 -15.01 -7.59
N PRO A 234 -2.80 -14.60 -6.32
CA PRO A 234 -4.11 -14.21 -5.80
C PRO A 234 -4.69 -13.08 -6.66
N ARG A 235 -6.02 -13.05 -6.83
CA ARG A 235 -6.63 -11.98 -7.62
C ARG A 235 -6.55 -10.68 -6.85
N ILE A 236 -6.26 -9.59 -7.56
CA ILE A 236 -6.13 -8.26 -6.95
C ILE A 236 -7.36 -7.94 -6.07
N PRO A 237 -8.62 -8.12 -6.53
CA PRO A 237 -9.81 -7.89 -5.70
C PRO A 237 -9.81 -8.67 -4.38
N ASP A 238 -9.39 -9.93 -4.39
CA ASP A 238 -9.35 -10.78 -3.20
C ASP A 238 -8.36 -10.26 -2.15
N ILE A 239 -7.36 -9.49 -2.59
CA ILE A 239 -6.35 -8.86 -1.73
C ILE A 239 -6.85 -7.50 -1.25
N ILE A 240 -7.22 -6.61 -2.18
CA ILE A 240 -7.47 -5.19 -1.89
C ILE A 240 -8.83 -4.93 -1.25
N TYR A 241 -9.82 -5.80 -1.50
CA TYR A 241 -11.16 -5.71 -0.91
C TYR A 241 -11.35 -6.70 0.24
N ARG A 242 -10.26 -7.23 0.81
CA ARG A 242 -10.36 -8.09 1.98
C ARG A 242 -10.83 -7.29 3.19
N TYR A 243 -12.05 -7.56 3.65
CA TYR A 243 -12.63 -6.99 4.85
C TYR A 243 -13.07 -8.12 5.80
N SER A 244 -12.29 -8.35 6.84
CA SER A 244 -12.44 -9.45 7.80
C SER A 244 -13.02 -8.93 9.13
N ARG A 245 -13.35 -9.86 10.04
CA ARG A 245 -13.79 -9.56 11.40
C ARG A 245 -12.80 -8.67 12.14
N TYR A 246 -11.49 -8.88 11.96
CA TYR A 246 -10.47 -7.98 12.47
C TYR A 246 -10.64 -6.52 11.96
N GLN A 247 -10.83 -6.30 10.66
CA GLN A 247 -11.06 -4.94 10.13
C GLN A 247 -12.37 -4.34 10.62
N ALA A 248 -13.44 -5.14 10.71
CA ALA A 248 -14.73 -4.68 11.20
C ALA A 248 -14.64 -4.23 12.67
N GLU A 249 -14.03 -5.05 13.54
CA GLU A 249 -13.84 -4.72 14.96
C GLU A 249 -12.90 -3.52 15.14
N ALA A 250 -11.82 -3.44 14.36
CA ALA A 250 -10.93 -2.27 14.35
C ALA A 250 -11.66 -0.99 13.92
N THR A 251 -12.54 -1.09 12.93
CA THR A 251 -13.38 0.03 12.47
C THR A 251 -14.31 0.51 13.58
N VAL A 252 -15.00 -0.42 14.27
CA VAL A 252 -15.88 -0.07 15.39
C VAL A 252 -15.11 0.64 16.50
N GLU A 253 -13.92 0.14 16.86
CA GLU A 253 -13.11 0.77 17.90
C GLU A 253 -12.60 2.16 17.46
N TYR A 254 -12.21 2.30 16.20
CA TYR A 254 -11.75 3.57 15.65
C TYR A 254 -12.86 4.63 15.68
N LEU A 255 -14.09 4.27 15.30
CA LEU A 255 -15.22 5.20 15.31
C LEU A 255 -15.65 5.64 16.72
N LYS A 256 -15.47 4.79 17.74
CA LYS A 256 -15.63 5.22 19.15
C LYS A 256 -14.60 6.26 19.55
N GLN A 257 -13.35 6.12 19.08
CA GLN A 257 -12.33 7.14 19.32
C GLN A 257 -12.63 8.43 18.54
N CYS A 258 -13.24 8.34 17.36
CA CYS A 258 -13.76 9.50 16.65
C CYS A 258 -14.83 10.24 17.47
N ASP A 259 -15.77 9.53 18.09
CA ASP A 259 -16.79 10.15 18.96
C ASP A 259 -16.14 10.94 20.09
N ALA A 260 -15.17 10.35 20.80
CA ALA A 260 -14.44 11.04 21.85
C ALA A 260 -13.66 12.25 21.32
N ARG A 261 -13.00 12.11 20.16
CA ARG A 261 -12.19 13.16 19.53
C ARG A 261 -13.02 14.34 19.03
N TYR A 262 -14.23 14.07 18.51
CA TYR A 262 -15.12 15.08 17.95
C TYR A 262 -16.16 15.60 18.96
N GLY A 263 -16.21 15.03 20.17
CA GLY A 263 -17.20 15.40 21.18
C GLY A 263 -18.62 15.00 20.78
N MET A 264 -18.75 13.87 20.07
CA MET A 264 -20.01 13.35 19.54
C MET A 264 -20.38 12.01 20.21
N ALA A 265 -21.61 11.56 19.97
CA ALA A 265 -22.13 10.29 20.49
C ALA A 265 -22.85 9.50 19.39
N ILE A 266 -22.29 9.46 18.18
CA ILE A 266 -22.91 8.83 17.01
C ILE A 266 -22.93 7.31 17.15
N MET A 267 -21.89 6.73 17.76
CA MET A 267 -21.83 5.30 18.06
C MET A 267 -22.92 4.84 19.01
N GLU A 268 -23.53 5.76 19.76
CA GLU A 268 -24.64 5.46 20.68
C GLU A 268 -26.02 5.53 20.02
N THR A 269 -26.11 6.02 18.78
CA THR A 269 -27.37 6.08 18.02
C THR A 269 -27.85 4.68 17.63
N ASP A 270 -29.17 4.51 17.53
CA ASP A 270 -29.78 3.24 17.11
C ASP A 270 -29.35 2.87 15.68
N GLU A 271 -29.26 3.85 14.78
CA GLU A 271 -28.78 3.65 13.40
C GLU A 271 -27.37 3.04 13.37
N MET A 272 -26.45 3.54 14.19
CA MET A 272 -25.08 3.03 14.21
C MET A 272 -25.00 1.63 14.86
N LYS A 273 -25.81 1.37 15.90
CA LYS A 273 -25.91 0.05 16.55
C LYS A 273 -26.45 -1.01 15.59
N GLU A 274 -27.52 -0.69 14.85
CA GLU A 274 -28.10 -1.57 13.83
C GLU A 274 -27.12 -1.81 12.66
N ALA A 275 -26.36 -0.79 12.25
CA ALA A 275 -25.36 -0.92 11.20
C ALA A 275 -24.22 -1.88 11.61
N ILE A 276 -23.75 -1.77 12.87
CA ILE A 276 -22.73 -2.67 13.41
C ILE A 276 -23.25 -4.11 13.45
N GLU A 277 -24.46 -4.34 13.96
CA GLU A 277 -25.06 -5.68 14.00
C GLU A 277 -25.17 -6.27 12.59
N THR A 278 -25.64 -5.47 11.63
CA THR A 278 -25.78 -5.89 10.23
C THR A 278 -24.44 -6.31 9.62
N ILE A 279 -23.38 -5.53 9.81
CA ILE A 279 -22.05 -5.88 9.29
C ILE A 279 -21.51 -7.12 9.99
N MET A 280 -21.58 -7.18 11.31
CA MET A 280 -21.04 -8.29 12.09
C MET A 280 -21.75 -9.62 11.78
N ALA A 281 -23.04 -9.57 11.43
CA ALA A 281 -23.82 -10.73 10.98
C ALA A 281 -23.50 -11.16 9.53
N ALA A 282 -23.08 -10.22 8.67
CA ALA A 282 -22.71 -10.49 7.28
C ALA A 282 -21.30 -11.08 7.14
N LEU A 283 -20.44 -10.94 8.15
CA LEU A 283 -19.09 -11.53 8.16
C LEU A 283 -19.12 -13.06 8.10
N PRO A 284 -18.16 -13.70 7.40
CA PRO A 284 -18.04 -15.16 7.39
C PRO A 284 -17.93 -15.76 8.81
N LYS A 285 -18.58 -16.90 9.05
CA LYS A 285 -18.61 -17.53 10.38
C LYS A 285 -17.29 -18.20 10.74
N GLU A 286 -16.60 -18.67 9.71
CA GLU A 286 -15.27 -19.25 9.73
C GLU A 286 -14.16 -18.22 9.98
N ASP A 287 -14.47 -16.92 9.84
CA ASP A 287 -13.51 -15.86 10.16
C ASP A 287 -13.42 -15.67 11.68
N THR A 288 -12.38 -16.29 12.26
CA THR A 288 -12.04 -16.20 13.67
C THR A 288 -11.03 -15.07 13.98
N SER A 289 -10.71 -14.21 13.00
CA SER A 289 -9.83 -13.07 13.23
C SER A 289 -10.48 -12.10 14.23
N SER A 290 -9.69 -11.53 15.15
CA SER A 290 -10.24 -10.64 16.18
C SER A 290 -9.28 -9.49 16.44
N PHE A 291 -9.82 -8.29 16.54
CA PHE A 291 -9.06 -7.09 16.89
C PHE A 291 -8.70 -7.07 18.38
N SER A 292 -7.49 -6.63 18.70
CA SER A 292 -7.02 -6.40 20.07
C SER A 292 -5.79 -5.51 20.06
N PHE A 293 -5.69 -4.61 21.04
CA PHE A 293 -4.53 -3.73 21.21
C PHE A 293 -3.26 -4.46 21.67
N ASP A 294 -3.39 -5.61 22.34
CA ASP A 294 -2.29 -6.38 22.94
C ASP A 294 -1.72 -7.44 21.99
N LYS A 295 -2.51 -7.89 21.02
CA LYS A 295 -2.05 -8.85 20.02
C LYS A 295 -1.03 -8.16 19.12
N ARG A 296 0.26 -8.41 19.37
CA ARG A 296 1.18 -8.77 18.29
C ARG A 296 0.64 -10.08 17.70
N THR A 297 -0.44 -10.03 16.92
CA THR A 297 -0.92 -11.19 16.17
C THR A 297 0.26 -11.70 15.36
N LYS A 298 0.44 -13.01 15.37
CA LYS A 298 1.44 -13.69 14.54
C LYS A 298 1.29 -13.28 13.06
N ASP A 299 0.06 -12.98 12.64
CA ASP A 299 -0.27 -12.40 11.33
C ASP A 299 0.38 -11.04 11.05
N ASN A 300 0.67 -10.23 12.08
CA ASN A 300 1.33 -8.93 11.93
C ASN A 300 2.84 -9.06 11.66
N LYS A 301 3.43 -10.24 11.93
CA LYS A 301 4.78 -10.61 11.44
C LYS A 301 4.75 -11.06 9.98
N ASP A 302 3.62 -11.60 9.53
CA ASP A 302 3.53 -12.35 8.29
C ASP A 302 3.07 -11.48 7.11
N ASN A 303 2.57 -10.25 7.34
CA ASN A 303 2.48 -9.22 6.30
C ASN A 303 2.50 -7.76 6.84
N PRO A 304 3.66 -7.21 7.22
CA PRO A 304 3.80 -5.80 7.62
C PRO A 304 3.40 -4.83 6.50
N ALA A 305 3.34 -5.30 5.25
CA ALA A 305 3.25 -4.44 4.07
C ALA A 305 1.84 -3.96 3.71
N ALA A 306 0.79 -4.67 4.11
CA ALA A 306 -0.58 -4.30 3.76
C ALA A 306 -1.18 -3.17 4.64
N GLY A 307 -0.44 -2.70 5.67
CA GLY A 307 -0.93 -1.69 6.61
C GLY A 307 0.12 -0.87 7.35
N ALA A 308 1.39 -0.97 6.98
CA ALA A 308 2.42 -0.07 7.51
C ALA A 308 2.43 1.25 6.74
N ALA A 309 2.48 2.36 7.49
CA ALA A 309 2.81 3.66 6.92
C ALA A 309 4.13 3.55 6.14
N THR A 310 4.11 3.88 4.86
CA THR A 310 5.32 4.01 4.05
C THR A 310 6.13 5.20 4.53
N LEU A 311 7.42 5.26 4.19
CA LEU A 311 8.24 6.45 4.48
C LEU A 311 7.59 7.73 3.92
N ASP A 312 6.92 7.60 2.78
CA ASP A 312 6.22 8.72 2.14
C ASP A 312 4.99 9.17 2.92
N ASP A 313 4.20 8.24 3.46
CA ASP A 313 3.08 8.58 4.36
C ASP A 313 3.57 9.37 5.58
N LEU A 314 4.79 9.09 6.06
CA LEU A 314 5.41 9.83 7.17
C LEU A 314 5.86 11.23 6.78
N PHE A 315 6.46 11.40 5.59
CA PHE A 315 6.83 12.72 5.06
C PHE A 315 5.60 13.56 4.75
N GLU A 316 4.55 12.99 4.15
CA GLU A 316 3.30 13.70 3.90
C GLU A 316 2.63 14.15 5.20
N ARG A 317 2.64 13.31 6.24
CA ARG A 317 2.14 13.69 7.56
C ARG A 317 2.99 14.79 8.18
N PHE A 318 4.31 14.77 8.02
CA PHE A 318 5.19 15.85 8.45
C PHE A 318 4.86 17.17 7.77
N ASP A 319 4.73 17.17 6.45
CA ASP A 319 4.43 18.36 5.66
C ASP A 319 3.06 18.96 6.02
N SER A 320 2.04 18.11 6.21
CA SER A 320 0.71 18.53 6.66
C SER A 320 0.75 19.22 8.03
N LEU A 321 1.57 18.71 8.97
CA LEU A 321 1.76 19.36 10.27
C LEU A 321 2.48 20.70 10.13
N GLN A 322 3.48 20.80 9.25
CA GLN A 322 4.16 22.07 8.97
C GLN A 322 3.22 23.12 8.37
N GLU A 323 2.37 22.72 7.41
CA GLU A 323 1.38 23.61 6.79
C GLU A 323 0.34 24.12 7.81
N GLN A 324 0.01 23.32 8.81
CA GLN A 324 -0.87 23.70 9.92
C GLN A 324 -0.14 24.46 11.06
N GLY A 325 1.17 24.67 10.96
CA GLY A 325 1.99 25.31 11.98
C GLY A 325 2.18 24.48 13.25
N LEU A 326 1.94 23.16 13.19
CA LEU A 326 2.06 22.23 14.30
C LEU A 326 3.49 21.67 14.37
N GLY A 327 4.25 22.07 15.39
CA GLY A 327 5.63 21.63 15.58
C GLY A 327 5.76 20.29 16.32
N ASP A 328 6.98 19.74 16.38
CA ASP A 328 7.29 18.44 16.99
C ASP A 328 6.84 18.26 18.46
N ARG A 329 6.64 19.35 19.20
CA ARG A 329 6.20 19.32 20.61
C ARG A 329 4.68 19.31 20.78
N THR A 330 3.93 19.52 19.70
CA THR A 330 2.48 19.35 19.69
C THR A 330 2.13 17.88 19.85
N GLU A 331 0.88 17.60 20.23
CA GLU A 331 0.37 16.24 20.33
C GLU A 331 0.56 15.50 19.01
N GLN A 332 0.12 16.10 17.91
CA GLN A 332 0.24 15.55 16.55
C GLN A 332 1.71 15.40 16.11
N GLY A 333 2.60 16.32 16.53
CA GLY A 333 4.04 16.18 16.34
C GLY A 333 4.63 14.99 17.13
N GLN A 334 4.15 14.72 18.34
CA GLN A 334 4.57 13.57 19.13
C GLN A 334 4.00 12.24 18.62
N GLU A 335 2.83 12.28 17.98
CA GLU A 335 2.20 11.17 17.24
C GLU A 335 3.02 10.78 16.01
N LEU A 336 3.36 11.76 15.16
CA LEU A 336 4.25 11.54 14.01
C LEU A 336 5.60 10.95 14.46
N ARG A 337 6.14 11.43 15.58
CA ARG A 337 7.35 10.84 16.17
C ARG A 337 7.18 9.38 16.60
N GLY A 338 5.97 9.00 17.01
CA GLY A 338 5.60 7.62 17.33
C GLY A 338 5.60 6.74 16.07
N LEU A 339 4.98 7.22 15.00
CA LEU A 339 4.99 6.59 13.67
C LEU A 339 6.40 6.34 13.14
N ILE A 340 7.24 7.36 13.18
CA ILE A 340 8.64 7.31 12.77
C ILE A 340 9.40 6.20 13.52
N ARG A 341 9.15 6.05 14.83
CA ARG A 341 9.77 4.98 15.63
C ARG A 341 9.27 3.60 15.24
N ALA A 342 7.97 3.46 15.01
CA ALA A 342 7.38 2.19 14.59
C ALA A 342 7.94 1.76 13.22
N TYR A 343 8.10 2.72 12.30
CA TYR A 343 8.73 2.49 11.00
C TYR A 343 10.20 2.05 11.13
N ILE A 344 11.00 2.75 11.95
CA ILE A 344 12.40 2.36 12.25
C ILE A 344 12.47 0.92 12.78
N GLU A 345 11.60 0.55 13.72
CA GLU A 345 11.56 -0.81 14.30
C GLU A 345 11.14 -1.86 13.26
N GLN A 346 10.14 -1.54 12.44
CA GLN A 346 9.62 -2.43 11.40
C GLN A 346 10.65 -2.72 10.32
N GLU A 347 11.33 -1.68 9.82
CA GLU A 347 12.33 -1.80 8.76
C GLU A 347 13.72 -2.23 9.30
N GLY A 348 13.86 -2.41 10.63
CA GLY A 348 15.09 -2.88 11.26
C GLY A 348 16.25 -1.89 11.20
N LEU A 349 15.96 -0.59 11.11
CA LEU A 349 16.97 0.46 10.90
C LEU A 349 17.74 0.75 12.19
N GLN A 350 19.06 0.93 12.08
CA GLN A 350 19.94 1.23 13.23
C GLN A 350 19.91 2.73 13.61
N ILE A 351 18.73 3.33 13.67
CA ILE A 351 18.55 4.77 13.95
C ILE A 351 18.14 4.96 15.40
N ARG A 352 18.94 5.74 16.14
CA ARG A 352 18.68 6.03 17.56
C ARG A 352 17.83 7.27 17.73
N VAL A 353 16.59 7.09 18.18
CA VAL A 353 15.70 8.22 18.46
C VAL A 353 16.03 8.88 19.81
N THR A 354 16.65 10.06 19.79
CA THR A 354 16.95 10.84 21.00
C THR A 354 15.83 11.85 21.32
N ARG A 355 15.92 12.63 22.40
CA ARG A 355 14.95 13.72 22.70
C ARG A 355 15.24 15.02 21.94
N SER A 356 16.46 15.20 21.44
CA SER A 356 16.90 16.43 20.75
C SER A 356 16.75 16.37 19.23
N THR A 357 16.66 15.18 18.64
CA THR A 357 16.44 14.99 17.20
C THR A 357 15.05 15.48 16.81
N SER A 358 14.89 16.31 15.77
CA SER A 358 13.55 16.70 15.30
C SER A 358 12.86 15.54 14.57
N ASN A 359 11.56 15.65 14.32
CA ASN A 359 10.86 14.66 13.49
C ASN A 359 11.40 14.67 12.06
N LYS A 360 11.74 15.85 11.54
CA LYS A 360 12.40 16.03 10.24
C LYS A 360 13.73 15.29 10.19
N ASP A 361 14.58 15.51 11.18
CA ASP A 361 15.90 14.85 11.22
C ASP A 361 15.76 13.33 11.30
N LEU A 362 14.75 12.80 12.01
CA LEU A 362 14.52 11.35 12.04
C LEU A 362 14.06 10.81 10.70
N LEU A 363 13.19 11.53 9.98
CA LEU A 363 12.74 11.16 8.64
C LEU A 363 13.91 11.19 7.64
N ASP A 364 14.74 12.23 7.71
CA ASP A 364 15.93 12.36 6.88
C ASP A 364 16.95 11.25 7.21
N MET A 365 17.15 10.90 8.49
CA MET A 365 18.01 9.76 8.89
C MET A 365 17.46 8.41 8.42
N ILE A 366 16.13 8.22 8.42
CA ILE A 366 15.48 7.03 7.88
C ILE A 366 15.75 6.94 6.38
N GLU A 367 15.53 8.04 5.67
CA GLU A 367 15.78 8.11 4.24
C GLU A 367 17.26 7.81 3.90
N GLU A 368 18.21 8.38 4.64
CA GLU A 368 19.64 8.13 4.48
C GLU A 368 20.00 6.66 4.74
N ALA A 369 19.48 6.07 5.82
CA ALA A 369 19.70 4.66 6.13
C ALA A 369 19.11 3.71 5.07
N MET A 370 17.98 4.10 4.46
CA MET A 370 17.31 3.34 3.39
C MET A 370 18.04 3.47 2.05
N GLN A 371 18.65 4.62 1.75
CA GLN A 371 19.47 4.80 0.55
C GLN A 371 20.69 3.86 0.57
N GLY A 372 21.23 3.55 1.75
CA GLY A 372 22.47 2.79 1.94
C GLY A 372 23.70 3.70 1.87
N PRO A 373 24.91 3.21 2.20
CA PRO A 373 26.10 4.05 2.20
C PRO A 373 26.31 4.64 0.81
N VAL A 374 26.29 5.97 0.71
CA VAL A 374 26.79 6.69 -0.45
C VAL A 374 28.25 6.23 -0.62
N PRO A 375 28.66 5.72 -1.80
CA PRO A 375 30.07 5.47 -2.04
C PRO A 375 30.78 6.80 -1.83
N SER A 376 31.56 6.90 -0.76
CA SER A 376 32.44 8.02 -0.53
C SER A 376 33.39 8.08 -1.72
N GLU A 377 33.32 9.17 -2.48
CA GLU A 377 34.47 9.62 -3.24
C GLU A 377 35.67 9.71 -2.27
N GLU A 378 36.84 9.32 -2.79
CA GLU A 378 38.13 9.14 -2.09
C GLU A 378 38.38 7.75 -1.48
N GLU A 379 38.73 6.79 -2.34
CA GLU A 379 40.10 6.24 -2.31
C GLU A 379 40.64 6.30 -3.74
N GLU A 380 41.52 7.29 -4.00
CA GLU A 380 42.42 7.24 -5.14
C GLU A 380 43.15 5.89 -5.11
N ALA A 381 42.85 5.05 -6.09
CA ALA A 381 43.67 3.88 -6.36
C ALA A 381 45.11 4.36 -6.58
N PRO A 382 46.12 3.80 -5.89
CA PRO A 382 47.50 4.18 -6.12
C PRO A 382 47.85 3.87 -7.59
N GLU A 383 48.42 4.87 -8.28
CA GLU A 383 48.90 4.73 -9.66
C GLU A 383 49.77 3.46 -9.80
N PRO A 384 49.60 2.68 -10.89
CA PRO A 384 50.46 1.53 -11.13
C PRO A 384 51.91 2.01 -11.33
N PRO A 385 52.92 1.27 -10.86
CA PRO A 385 54.31 1.67 -10.99
C PRO A 385 54.68 1.73 -12.48
N ALA A 386 55.31 2.83 -12.88
CA ALA A 386 55.83 3.04 -14.22
C ALA A 386 56.72 1.86 -14.66
N GLU A 387 56.43 1.31 -15.84
CA GLU A 387 57.29 0.33 -16.49
C GLU A 387 58.68 0.93 -16.74
N GLU A 388 59.72 0.33 -16.15
CA GLU A 388 61.11 0.63 -16.49
C GLU A 388 61.40 0.20 -17.94
N GLU A 389 61.67 1.16 -18.82
CA GLU A 389 62.24 0.91 -20.14
C GLU A 389 63.55 0.10 -20.03
N PRO A 390 63.74 -0.96 -20.83
CA PRO A 390 65.00 -1.69 -20.85
C PRO A 390 66.08 -0.85 -21.54
N ARG A 391 67.08 -0.44 -20.75
CA ARG A 391 68.32 0.20 -21.22
C ARG A 391 68.98 -0.62 -22.33
N ARG A 392 69.01 -0.07 -23.55
CA ARG A 392 69.88 -0.56 -24.65
C ARG A 392 71.35 -0.49 -24.22
N ARG A 393 71.98 -1.66 -24.06
CA ARG A 393 73.45 -1.76 -24.02
C ARG A 393 74.01 -1.58 -25.44
N ARG A 394 74.88 -0.59 -25.60
CA ARG A 394 75.80 -0.46 -26.74
C ARG A 394 76.74 -1.66 -26.78
N ARG A 395 76.85 -2.27 -27.96
CA ARG A 395 78.12 -2.70 -28.54
C ARG A 395 78.08 -2.40 -30.03
#